data_AF-A0A542AT68-F1
#
_entry.id   AF-A0A542AT68-F1
#
_cell.length_a   1.000
_cell.length_b   1.000
_cell.length_c   1.000
_cell.angle_alpha   90.00
_cell.angle_beta   90.00
_cell.angle_gamma   90.00
#
_symmetry.space_group_name_H-M   'P 1'
#
loop_
_entity.id
_entity.type
_entity.pdbx_description
1 polymer ?
#
loop_
_entity_poly.entity_id
_entity_poly.type
_entity_poly.pdbx_seq_one_letter_code
_entity_poly.pdbx_strand_id
1 'polypeptide(L)'
;MKKYTGLFLLALMLGCSGDDDSTPTPTPPVEEENPVATADELSAVQNDSYTFNRAMLLENDELVDNAIITSIDTETEAGGTITDNRDQTYTYEPANDFTGNDTFSYNICVPGDSDRCSSAVVTIIVGDAGEPIAANDSYTTQEGKTYTISNHLDNDQVVDNAEVTSVESTSGNATVTLQNDGSILYEPNSDFSGQDTFTYTLCDDDETPSCSTATITMTVEDEGSPVASDDTVVIEAGTSEEVITKLLDNDDLTDDATITSVDDSASNATIILNNDGTVTYTPQVGFMGEDTFTYTICDDDAEASCSTATVTVNIVEAVKFNVPDNLKAYYSDANFTIDPDLLYSELSDFTNAQHTNRLTYTDRHDYLYDADAALDDESMVVLIYSGEIRPDDEFQLGDLDGDESFNTEHIYPQSRLNTEESVSDLHLLRVADVNINSERLNYPFTEGSGEYKLVGGDSWYPGDEWKGDVARMVMYVNLSYGDDFDEVGNLELFLKWNREDPVSAFELQRNDVIEAAQGNRNPFIDNPFLATLIYGGDAAENRWE
;
A
#
# COMPACT_ATOMS: atom_id res chain seq x y z
N MET A 1 58.10 -25.29 50.93
CA MET A 1 58.76 -26.50 51.48
C MET A 1 60.08 -26.65 50.75
N LYS A 2 61.23 -26.52 51.45
CA LYS A 2 62.10 -27.65 51.80
C LYS A 2 62.40 -28.57 50.60
N LYS A 3 63.63 -28.93 50.24
CA LYS A 3 65.01 -28.63 50.65
C LYS A 3 65.84 -29.75 49.98
N TYR A 4 67.05 -29.42 49.49
CA TYR A 4 68.22 -30.31 49.38
C TYR A 4 68.11 -31.48 48.34
N THR A 5 69.18 -32.06 47.81
CA THR A 5 70.61 -32.17 48.17
C THR A 5 71.30 -32.72 46.91
N GLY A 6 72.43 -32.20 46.45
CA GLY A 6 73.75 -32.65 46.91
C GLY A 6 74.42 -33.52 45.83
N LEU A 7 75.74 -33.72 45.78
CA LEU A 7 76.86 -33.23 46.57
C LEU A 7 78.14 -33.85 45.96
N PHE A 8 79.24 -33.08 45.92
CA PHE A 8 80.66 -33.51 45.94
C PHE A 8 81.25 -34.16 44.66
N LEU A 9 82.56 -34.05 44.39
CA LEU A 9 83.69 -34.10 45.32
C LEU A 9 84.97 -33.50 44.66
N LEU A 10 85.72 -32.67 45.44
CA LEU A 10 87.20 -32.56 45.60
C LEU A 10 88.15 -32.64 44.38
N ALA A 11 89.33 -32.01 44.35
CA ALA A 11 90.03 -30.98 45.14
C ALA A 11 91.47 -30.86 44.60
N LEU A 12 92.21 -29.90 45.18
CA LEU A 12 93.66 -29.65 45.15
C LEU A 12 94.20 -28.96 43.89
N MET A 13 95.21 -28.09 43.95
CA MET A 13 95.79 -27.18 44.95
C MET A 13 97.01 -26.57 44.22
N LEU A 14 97.33 -25.31 44.53
CA LEU A 14 98.66 -24.68 44.51
C LEU A 14 99.43 -24.55 43.19
N GLY A 15 99.93 -23.33 42.94
CA GLY A 15 101.33 -23.19 42.47
C GLY A 15 101.61 -22.08 41.47
N CYS A 16 101.89 -20.90 42.01
CA CYS A 16 102.74 -19.81 41.54
C CYS A 16 103.48 -19.86 40.18
N SER A 17 103.50 -18.66 39.58
CA SER A 17 104.68 -17.94 39.03
C SER A 17 105.22 -18.33 37.65
N GLY A 18 105.20 -17.34 36.76
CA GLY A 18 106.06 -17.26 35.59
C GLY A 18 105.65 -16.05 34.75
N ASP A 19 106.40 -14.96 34.85
CA ASP A 19 106.39 -13.86 33.88
C ASP A 19 106.65 -14.43 32.48
N ASP A 20 105.81 -14.10 31.50
CA ASP A 20 106.24 -14.10 30.10
C ASP A 20 105.50 -13.01 29.31
N ASP A 21 106.33 -12.14 28.76
CA ASP A 21 106.05 -11.10 27.78
C ASP A 21 105.39 -11.72 26.54
N SER A 22 104.10 -11.42 26.35
CA SER A 22 103.41 -11.69 25.09
C SER A 22 102.66 -10.43 24.67
N THR A 23 103.20 -9.79 23.63
CA THR A 23 102.47 -8.82 22.83
C THR A 23 101.10 -9.37 22.45
N PRO A 24 99.99 -8.61 22.58
CA PRO A 24 98.68 -9.09 22.18
C PRO A 24 98.67 -9.36 20.68
N THR A 25 98.51 -10.63 20.31
CA THR A 25 98.16 -11.03 18.95
C THR A 25 96.88 -10.31 18.55
N PRO A 26 96.77 -9.70 17.35
CA PRO A 26 95.50 -9.14 16.91
C PRO A 26 94.47 -10.28 16.93
N THR A 27 93.33 -10.04 17.58
CA THR A 27 92.16 -10.90 17.43
C THR A 27 91.92 -11.06 15.93
N PRO A 28 91.78 -12.29 15.39
CA PRO A 28 91.39 -12.46 14.00
C PRO A 28 90.11 -11.63 13.76
N PRO A 29 89.95 -10.99 12.59
CA PRO A 29 88.70 -10.30 12.29
C PRO A 29 87.57 -11.32 12.48
N VAL A 30 86.52 -10.91 13.20
CA VAL A 30 85.28 -11.69 13.28
C VAL A 30 84.80 -11.82 11.84
N GLU A 31 84.67 -13.04 11.31
CA GLU A 31 83.96 -13.23 10.05
C GLU A 31 82.51 -12.84 10.31
N GLU A 32 82.04 -11.83 9.59
CA GLU A 32 80.65 -11.41 9.66
C GLU A 32 79.82 -12.43 8.87
N GLU A 33 78.91 -13.12 9.55
CA GLU A 33 78.04 -14.13 8.94
C GLU A 33 77.10 -13.49 7.91
N ASN A 34 76.83 -14.14 6.80
CA ASN A 34 75.79 -13.68 5.87
C ASN A 34 74.43 -14.23 6.29
N PRO A 35 73.32 -13.52 5.99
CA PRO A 35 72.00 -14.15 6.08
C PRO A 35 71.93 -15.33 5.11
N VAL A 36 71.06 -16.30 5.38
CA VAL A 36 70.83 -17.46 4.48
C VAL A 36 69.36 -17.47 4.09
N ALA A 37 69.11 -17.22 2.81
CA ALA A 37 67.78 -17.29 2.22
C ALA A 37 67.50 -18.70 1.69
N THR A 38 66.35 -19.28 2.02
CA THR A 38 65.92 -20.62 1.61
C THR A 38 64.74 -20.51 0.67
N ALA A 39 64.65 -21.41 -0.31
CA ALA A 39 63.54 -21.40 -1.26
C ALA A 39 62.19 -21.62 -0.57
N ASP A 40 61.19 -20.87 -1.02
CA ASP A 40 59.83 -20.88 -0.49
C ASP A 40 58.85 -21.51 -1.47
N GLU A 41 57.76 -22.06 -0.94
CA GLU A 41 56.65 -22.59 -1.71
C GLU A 41 55.33 -21.99 -1.20
N LEU A 42 54.54 -21.43 -2.12
CA LEU A 42 53.21 -20.86 -1.88
C LEU A 42 52.20 -21.52 -2.84
N SER A 43 50.91 -21.35 -2.57
CA SER A 43 49.84 -21.80 -3.46
C SER A 43 48.86 -20.68 -3.72
N ALA A 44 48.43 -20.56 -4.96
CA ALA A 44 47.43 -19.61 -5.42
C ALA A 44 46.41 -20.33 -6.33
N VAL A 45 45.36 -19.60 -6.71
CA VAL A 45 44.32 -20.07 -7.63
C VAL A 45 44.42 -19.22 -8.90
N GLN A 46 44.14 -19.82 -10.04
CA GLN A 46 44.05 -19.15 -11.33
C GLN A 46 43.11 -17.94 -11.24
N ASN A 47 43.48 -16.84 -11.91
CA ASN A 47 42.71 -15.59 -11.96
C ASN A 47 42.35 -14.95 -10.60
N ASP A 48 42.89 -15.47 -9.50
CA ASP A 48 42.64 -15.01 -8.14
C ASP A 48 43.91 -14.37 -7.54
N SER A 49 43.78 -13.11 -7.13
CA SER A 49 44.85 -12.41 -6.42
C SER A 49 45.15 -13.09 -5.07
N TYR A 50 46.43 -13.38 -4.79
CA TYR A 50 46.86 -14.01 -3.55
C TYR A 50 47.71 -13.06 -2.71
N THR A 51 47.18 -12.62 -1.57
CA THR A 51 47.91 -11.77 -0.62
C THR A 51 48.54 -12.60 0.50
N PHE A 52 49.85 -12.47 0.67
CA PHE A 52 50.62 -13.22 1.67
C PHE A 52 51.48 -12.28 2.53
N ASN A 53 51.77 -12.72 3.76
CA ASN A 53 52.57 -11.93 4.69
C ASN A 53 54.06 -12.08 4.37
N ARG A 54 54.81 -10.98 4.45
CA ARG A 54 56.27 -10.96 4.32
C ARG A 54 56.97 -11.99 5.22
N ALA A 55 56.45 -12.23 6.42
CA ALA A 55 57.01 -13.20 7.35
C ALA A 55 56.97 -14.64 6.82
N MET A 56 56.06 -14.97 5.90
CA MET A 56 55.99 -16.30 5.28
C MET A 56 57.23 -16.61 4.44
N LEU A 57 57.80 -15.59 3.78
CA LEU A 57 59.07 -15.72 3.04
C LEU A 57 60.28 -15.80 3.97
N LEU A 58 60.15 -15.38 5.22
CA LEU A 58 61.28 -15.30 6.16
C LEU A 58 61.27 -16.45 7.18
N GLU A 59 60.28 -17.35 7.13
CA GLU A 59 60.07 -18.36 8.17
C GLU A 59 61.14 -19.46 8.16
N ASN A 60 61.61 -19.81 6.96
CA ASN A 60 62.66 -20.80 6.71
C ASN A 60 64.06 -20.16 6.51
N ASP A 61 64.17 -18.85 6.67
CA ASP A 61 65.39 -18.08 6.49
C ASP A 61 66.21 -17.94 7.78
N GLU A 62 67.54 -17.91 7.64
CA GLU A 62 68.44 -17.54 8.73
C GLU A 62 68.79 -16.05 8.66
N LEU A 63 68.16 -15.27 9.53
CA LEU A 63 68.40 -13.82 9.63
C LEU A 63 69.52 -13.50 10.63
N VAL A 64 70.51 -12.75 10.17
CA VAL A 64 71.61 -12.19 10.99
C VAL A 64 71.60 -10.67 10.94
N ASP A 65 72.07 -10.01 11.99
CA ASP A 65 72.26 -8.56 12.07
C ASP A 65 71.06 -7.70 11.61
N ASN A 66 69.83 -8.18 11.87
CA ASN A 66 68.56 -7.57 11.44
C ASN A 66 68.41 -7.49 9.91
N ALA A 67 68.89 -8.50 9.18
CA ALA A 67 68.66 -8.62 7.76
C ALA A 67 67.16 -8.52 7.43
N ILE A 68 66.86 -7.82 6.34
CA ILE A 68 65.51 -7.57 5.85
C ILE A 68 65.44 -7.89 4.36
N ILE A 69 64.27 -8.31 3.86
CA ILE A 69 63.97 -8.23 2.43
C ILE A 69 64.19 -6.78 1.97
N THR A 70 65.11 -6.60 1.04
CA THR A 70 65.52 -5.32 0.46
C THR A 70 65.05 -5.15 -0.98
N SER A 71 64.84 -6.25 -1.71
CA SER A 71 64.21 -6.28 -3.02
C SER A 71 63.43 -7.57 -3.21
N ILE A 72 62.37 -7.48 -3.98
CA ILE A 72 61.55 -8.58 -4.48
C ILE A 72 61.30 -8.30 -5.96
N ASP A 73 61.30 -9.33 -6.79
CA ASP A 73 60.91 -9.19 -8.18
C ASP A 73 59.45 -8.73 -8.25
N THR A 74 59.13 -7.83 -9.19
CA THR A 74 57.77 -7.31 -9.38
C THR A 74 57.00 -8.01 -10.51
N GLU A 75 57.72 -8.79 -11.32
CA GLU A 75 57.19 -9.65 -12.38
C GLU A 75 57.71 -11.06 -12.13
N THR A 76 56.89 -12.06 -12.39
CA THR A 76 57.24 -13.47 -12.22
C THR A 76 57.63 -14.10 -13.56
N GLU A 77 58.26 -15.28 -13.53
CA GLU A 77 58.71 -15.96 -14.75
C GLU A 77 57.58 -16.35 -15.70
N ALA A 78 56.38 -16.62 -15.18
CA ALA A 78 55.19 -16.95 -15.98
C ALA A 78 54.32 -15.73 -16.32
N GLY A 79 54.77 -14.50 -16.01
CA GLY A 79 54.10 -13.26 -16.42
C GLY A 79 53.06 -12.72 -15.43
N GLY A 80 52.97 -13.29 -14.23
CA GLY A 80 52.26 -12.68 -13.11
C GLY A 80 53.02 -11.48 -12.53
N THR A 81 52.42 -10.83 -11.53
CA THR A 81 52.99 -9.66 -10.87
C THR A 81 53.03 -9.82 -9.36
N ILE A 82 54.01 -9.15 -8.73
CA ILE A 82 54.13 -9.06 -7.28
C ILE A 82 54.09 -7.59 -6.88
N THR A 83 53.14 -7.24 -6.03
CA THR A 83 52.96 -5.88 -5.49
C THR A 83 53.32 -5.85 -4.00
N ASP A 84 54.23 -4.97 -3.60
CA ASP A 84 54.47 -4.63 -2.19
C ASP A 84 53.41 -3.63 -1.71
N ASN A 85 52.54 -4.07 -0.81
CA ASN A 85 51.43 -3.30 -0.26
C ASN A 85 51.88 -2.25 0.76
N ARG A 86 53.18 -2.23 1.12
CA ARG A 86 53.79 -1.31 2.10
C ARG A 86 53.23 -1.43 3.51
N ASP A 87 52.56 -2.54 3.80
CA ASP A 87 51.97 -2.88 5.10
C ASP A 87 52.51 -4.22 5.65
N GLN A 88 53.63 -4.70 5.09
CA GLN A 88 54.26 -6.00 5.34
C GLN A 88 53.55 -7.19 4.67
N THR A 89 52.66 -6.94 3.72
CA THR A 89 52.14 -7.97 2.83
C THR A 89 52.59 -7.74 1.39
N TYR A 90 52.60 -8.82 0.62
CA TYR A 90 52.75 -8.80 -0.82
C TYR A 90 51.50 -9.40 -1.45
N THR A 91 51.11 -8.89 -2.61
CA THR A 91 50.03 -9.45 -3.44
C THR A 91 50.62 -10.02 -4.71
N TYR A 92 50.40 -11.31 -4.93
CA TYR A 92 50.64 -11.98 -6.21
C TYR A 92 49.38 -11.93 -7.05
N GLU A 93 49.52 -11.46 -8.29
CA GLU A 93 48.50 -11.56 -9.33
C GLU A 93 49.01 -12.55 -10.38
N PRO A 94 48.35 -13.70 -10.59
CA PRO A 94 48.74 -14.62 -11.66
C PRO A 94 48.56 -13.98 -13.04
N ALA A 95 49.27 -14.47 -14.05
CA ALA A 95 48.90 -14.18 -15.43
C ALA A 95 47.50 -14.76 -15.72
N ASN A 96 46.70 -14.09 -16.55
CA ASN A 96 45.39 -14.59 -16.96
C ASN A 96 45.49 -16.01 -17.49
N ASP A 97 44.55 -16.84 -17.07
CA ASP A 97 44.36 -18.24 -17.49
C ASP A 97 45.55 -19.15 -17.13
N PHE A 98 46.42 -18.71 -16.23
CA PHE A 98 47.63 -19.45 -15.89
C PHE A 98 47.37 -20.51 -14.81
N THR A 99 47.74 -21.75 -15.11
CA THR A 99 47.87 -22.84 -14.14
C THR A 99 49.28 -23.45 -14.20
N GLY A 100 49.77 -23.92 -13.07
CA GLY A 100 51.10 -24.53 -12.94
C GLY A 100 52.03 -23.74 -12.01
N ASN A 101 53.33 -23.93 -12.19
CA ASN A 101 54.33 -23.33 -11.31
C ASN A 101 54.82 -22.00 -11.87
N ASP A 102 54.70 -20.94 -11.07
CA ASP A 102 55.31 -19.64 -11.31
C ASP A 102 56.43 -19.36 -10.31
N THR A 103 57.42 -18.55 -10.67
CA THR A 103 58.53 -18.25 -9.76
C THR A 103 58.95 -16.78 -9.79
N PHE A 104 59.45 -16.30 -8.64
CA PHE A 104 60.06 -14.98 -8.48
C PHE A 104 61.15 -15.04 -7.40
N SER A 105 62.09 -14.10 -7.40
CA SER A 105 63.17 -14.05 -6.41
C SER A 105 63.03 -12.88 -5.42
N TYR A 106 63.60 -13.05 -4.23
CA TYR A 106 63.80 -11.94 -3.27
C TYR A 106 65.22 -11.96 -2.69
N ASN A 107 65.64 -10.80 -2.16
CA ASN A 107 66.94 -10.61 -1.53
C ASN A 107 66.77 -10.14 -0.08
N ILE A 108 67.40 -10.86 0.84
CA ILE A 108 67.62 -10.40 2.22
C ILE A 108 69.03 -9.86 2.37
N CYS A 109 69.16 -8.65 2.93
CA CYS A 109 70.46 -8.02 3.16
C CYS A 109 70.51 -7.38 4.54
N VAL A 110 71.71 -7.31 5.12
CA VAL A 110 71.96 -6.59 6.38
C VAL A 110 71.84 -5.08 6.14
N PRO A 111 71.05 -4.34 6.95
CA PRO A 111 70.89 -2.90 6.77
C PRO A 111 72.22 -2.14 6.85
N GLY A 112 72.58 -1.46 5.76
CA GLY A 112 73.83 -0.67 5.67
C GLY A 112 75.05 -1.44 5.17
N ASP A 113 74.90 -2.73 4.85
CA ASP A 113 75.96 -3.56 4.25
C ASP A 113 75.39 -4.37 3.06
N SER A 114 75.58 -3.84 1.85
CA SER A 114 75.09 -4.45 0.61
C SER A 114 75.90 -5.65 0.14
N ASP A 115 77.05 -5.94 0.77
CA ASP A 115 77.88 -7.08 0.42
C ASP A 115 77.45 -8.34 1.22
N ARG A 116 76.60 -8.16 2.24
CA ARG A 116 76.05 -9.21 3.11
C ARG A 116 74.58 -9.50 2.77
N CYS A 117 74.39 -10.17 1.64
CA CYS A 117 73.07 -10.53 1.12
C CYS A 117 72.97 -12.02 0.79
N SER A 118 71.74 -12.53 0.80
CA SER A 118 71.36 -13.84 0.24
C SER A 118 70.08 -13.72 -0.56
N SER A 119 69.94 -14.55 -1.58
CA SER A 119 68.78 -14.60 -2.47
C SER A 119 68.10 -15.96 -2.40
N ALA A 120 66.78 -15.98 -2.49
CA ALA A 120 66.00 -17.20 -2.61
C ALA A 120 64.94 -17.06 -3.71
N VAL A 121 64.48 -18.20 -4.21
CA VAL A 121 63.40 -18.32 -5.19
C VAL A 121 62.15 -18.76 -4.46
N VAL A 122 61.05 -18.09 -4.74
CA VAL A 122 59.70 -18.48 -4.33
C VAL A 122 59.05 -19.20 -5.50
N THR A 123 58.51 -20.39 -5.27
CA THR A 123 57.65 -21.10 -6.22
C THR A 123 56.20 -20.94 -5.79
N ILE A 124 55.35 -20.42 -6.67
CA ILE A 124 53.90 -20.38 -6.47
C ILE A 124 53.28 -21.47 -7.33
N ILE A 125 52.54 -22.38 -6.71
CA ILE A 125 51.76 -23.40 -7.41
C ILE A 125 50.35 -22.84 -7.62
N VAL A 126 50.03 -22.48 -8.86
CA VAL A 126 48.72 -21.95 -9.26
C VAL A 126 47.81 -23.11 -9.70
N GLY A 127 46.78 -23.38 -8.90
CA GLY A 127 45.76 -24.37 -9.20
C GLY A 127 44.63 -23.82 -10.06
N ASP A 128 43.92 -24.72 -10.75
CA ASP A 128 42.68 -24.44 -11.49
C ASP A 128 41.60 -23.88 -10.55
N ALA A 129 40.87 -22.85 -11.01
CA ALA A 129 39.78 -22.22 -10.25
C ALA A 129 38.52 -23.10 -10.19
N GLY A 130 38.41 -24.07 -11.10
CA GLY A 130 37.28 -24.98 -11.23
C GLY A 130 36.18 -24.43 -12.13
N GLU A 131 35.20 -25.26 -12.45
CA GLU A 131 34.12 -24.89 -13.38
C GLU A 131 32.94 -24.23 -12.64
N PRO A 132 32.28 -23.21 -13.23
CA PRO A 132 31.06 -22.65 -12.68
C PRO A 132 29.94 -23.70 -12.65
N ILE A 133 29.04 -23.60 -11.68
CA ILE A 133 27.87 -24.49 -11.56
C ILE A 133 26.61 -23.65 -11.40
N ALA A 134 25.76 -23.66 -12.43
CA ALA A 134 24.44 -23.04 -12.40
C ALA A 134 23.40 -24.02 -11.82
N ALA A 135 22.50 -23.52 -10.99
CA ALA A 135 21.42 -24.26 -10.36
C ALA A 135 20.05 -23.70 -10.78
N ASN A 136 19.04 -24.55 -10.87
CA ASN A 136 17.71 -24.14 -11.31
C ASN A 136 17.04 -23.21 -10.29
N ASP A 137 16.30 -22.22 -10.80
CA ASP A 137 15.54 -21.26 -10.01
C ASP A 137 14.04 -21.30 -10.31
N SER A 138 13.27 -20.68 -9.42
CA SER A 138 11.84 -20.47 -9.62
C SER A 138 11.39 -19.14 -9.07
N TYR A 139 10.54 -18.44 -9.82
CA TYR A 139 9.94 -17.17 -9.42
C TYR A 139 8.45 -17.13 -9.77
N THR A 140 7.75 -16.16 -9.20
CA THR A 140 6.34 -15.90 -9.45
C THR A 140 6.15 -14.42 -9.80
N THR A 141 5.28 -14.14 -10.77
CA THR A 141 4.80 -12.81 -11.12
C THR A 141 3.31 -12.88 -11.42
N GLN A 142 2.64 -11.72 -11.55
CA GLN A 142 1.28 -11.65 -12.06
C GLN A 142 1.32 -11.45 -13.58
N GLU A 143 0.24 -11.81 -14.27
CA GLU A 143 0.11 -11.54 -15.70
C GLU A 143 0.20 -10.05 -16.02
N GLY A 144 0.66 -9.72 -17.22
CA GLY A 144 0.94 -8.34 -17.63
C GLY A 144 2.02 -7.61 -16.81
N LYS A 145 2.58 -8.19 -15.73
CA LYS A 145 3.62 -7.56 -14.91
C LYS A 145 5.01 -8.05 -15.29
N THR A 146 5.86 -7.11 -15.68
CA THR A 146 7.29 -7.35 -15.85
C THR A 146 7.95 -7.68 -14.51
N TYR A 147 8.77 -8.73 -14.50
CA TYR A 147 9.52 -9.18 -13.33
C TYR A 147 11.03 -9.03 -13.56
N THR A 148 11.75 -8.47 -12.57
CA THR A 148 13.22 -8.31 -12.63
C THR A 148 13.88 -9.30 -11.68
N ILE A 149 14.64 -10.25 -12.23
CA ILE A 149 15.35 -11.29 -11.49
C ILE A 149 16.78 -10.82 -11.24
N SER A 150 17.12 -10.54 -9.98
CA SER A 150 18.46 -10.05 -9.59
C SER A 150 19.25 -11.03 -8.72
N ASN A 151 18.66 -12.17 -8.35
CA ASN A 151 19.21 -13.10 -7.37
C ASN A 151 19.28 -14.55 -7.88
N HIS A 152 19.30 -14.74 -9.20
CA HIS A 152 19.41 -16.06 -9.85
C HIS A 152 20.79 -16.71 -9.67
N LEU A 153 21.78 -15.98 -9.14
CA LEU A 153 23.12 -16.50 -8.83
C LEU A 153 23.28 -16.89 -7.35
N ASP A 154 22.28 -16.68 -6.50
CA ASP A 154 22.41 -16.89 -5.04
C ASP A 154 22.66 -18.36 -4.66
N ASN A 155 22.19 -19.29 -5.49
CA ASN A 155 22.34 -20.74 -5.35
C ASN A 155 23.43 -21.33 -6.27
N ASP A 156 24.12 -20.48 -7.04
CA ASP A 156 25.14 -20.88 -7.99
C ASP A 156 26.54 -20.94 -7.36
N GLN A 157 27.40 -21.73 -7.98
CA GLN A 157 28.85 -21.65 -7.76
C GLN A 157 29.46 -20.76 -8.84
N VAL A 158 29.68 -19.50 -8.50
CA VAL A 158 30.36 -18.52 -9.35
C VAL A 158 31.84 -18.52 -9.00
N VAL A 159 32.65 -19.16 -9.84
CA VAL A 159 34.12 -19.23 -9.74
C VAL A 159 34.74 -18.75 -11.05
N ASP A 160 36.03 -18.45 -11.02
CA ASP A 160 36.81 -18.06 -12.19
C ASP A 160 36.20 -16.87 -12.97
N ASN A 161 35.79 -15.84 -12.23
CA ASN A 161 35.12 -14.64 -12.75
C ASN A 161 33.88 -14.93 -13.63
N ALA A 162 33.20 -16.05 -13.41
CA ALA A 162 32.07 -16.41 -14.25
C ALA A 162 30.92 -15.38 -14.19
N GLU A 163 30.36 -15.08 -15.37
CA GLU A 163 29.24 -14.17 -15.55
C GLU A 163 28.16 -14.79 -16.45
N VAL A 164 26.94 -14.27 -16.37
CA VAL A 164 25.86 -14.71 -17.26
C VAL A 164 26.10 -14.16 -18.65
N THR A 165 26.26 -15.06 -19.62
CA THR A 165 26.60 -14.70 -21.00
C THR A 165 25.39 -14.70 -21.93
N SER A 166 24.34 -15.46 -21.60
CA SER A 166 23.12 -15.53 -22.41
C SER A 166 21.90 -15.97 -21.62
N VAL A 167 20.75 -15.52 -22.08
CA VAL A 167 19.43 -16.04 -21.72
C VAL A 167 18.72 -16.53 -22.99
N GLU A 168 18.08 -17.70 -22.91
CA GLU A 168 17.36 -18.31 -24.03
C GLU A 168 15.95 -18.72 -23.59
N SER A 169 14.93 -18.14 -24.22
CA SER A 169 13.52 -18.53 -24.05
C SER A 169 13.05 -19.33 -25.26
N THR A 170 12.32 -20.43 -25.02
CA THR A 170 11.84 -21.35 -26.07
C THR A 170 10.33 -21.51 -26.12
N SER A 171 9.60 -21.02 -25.11
CA SER A 171 8.15 -21.16 -25.00
C SER A 171 7.38 -20.18 -25.89
N GLY A 172 7.94 -18.99 -26.09
CA GLY A 172 7.24 -17.88 -26.74
C GLY A 172 6.17 -17.21 -25.88
N ASN A 173 6.06 -17.57 -24.59
CA ASN A 173 5.08 -17.01 -23.65
C ASN A 173 5.54 -15.71 -22.99
N ALA A 174 6.82 -15.35 -23.15
CA ALA A 174 7.40 -14.15 -22.58
C ALA A 174 8.57 -13.64 -23.42
N THR A 175 8.85 -12.35 -23.30
CA THR A 175 10.12 -11.75 -23.70
C THR A 175 11.09 -11.78 -22.52
N VAL A 176 12.26 -12.36 -22.72
CA VAL A 176 13.31 -12.48 -21.69
C VAL A 176 14.57 -11.75 -22.16
N THR A 177 15.08 -10.82 -21.35
CA THR A 177 16.22 -9.99 -21.71
C THR A 177 17.24 -9.89 -20.57
N LEU A 178 18.49 -10.25 -20.86
CA LEU A 178 19.63 -9.99 -19.96
C LEU A 178 20.01 -8.51 -19.99
N GLN A 179 20.08 -7.89 -18.81
CA GLN A 179 20.45 -6.49 -18.64
C GLN A 179 21.98 -6.32 -18.47
N ASN A 180 22.47 -5.09 -18.66
CA ASN A 180 23.90 -4.79 -18.54
C ASN A 180 24.45 -4.94 -17.10
N ASP A 181 23.57 -4.93 -16.09
CA ASP A 181 23.94 -5.13 -14.69
C ASP A 181 23.87 -6.61 -14.27
N GLY A 182 23.63 -7.52 -15.21
CA GLY A 182 23.50 -8.95 -14.98
C GLY A 182 22.10 -9.39 -14.56
N SER A 183 21.17 -8.49 -14.28
CA SER A 183 19.78 -8.86 -13.98
C SER A 183 19.05 -9.39 -15.21
N ILE A 184 18.03 -10.23 -15.01
CA ILE A 184 17.19 -10.77 -16.10
C ILE A 184 15.81 -10.14 -16.01
N LEU A 185 15.37 -9.51 -17.09
CA LEU A 185 14.02 -8.99 -17.24
C LEU A 185 13.13 -10.05 -17.89
N TYR A 186 12.05 -10.43 -17.23
CA TYR A 186 11.01 -11.33 -17.73
C TYR A 186 9.72 -10.53 -17.93
N GLU A 187 9.23 -10.48 -19.16
CA GLU A 187 7.99 -9.80 -19.54
C GLU A 187 7.04 -10.83 -20.15
N PRO A 188 6.04 -11.34 -19.39
CA PRO A 188 5.06 -12.25 -19.96
C PRO A 188 4.32 -11.57 -21.11
N ASN A 189 3.90 -12.34 -22.11
CA ASN A 189 2.95 -11.83 -23.11
C ASN A 189 1.66 -11.40 -22.40
N SER A 190 0.93 -10.48 -23.02
CA SER A 190 -0.45 -10.19 -22.63
C SER A 190 -1.25 -11.50 -22.51
N ASP A 191 -2.09 -11.57 -21.47
CA ASP A 191 -3.10 -12.63 -21.30
C ASP A 191 -2.49 -14.03 -21.08
N PHE A 192 -1.21 -14.08 -20.68
CA PHE A 192 -0.54 -15.33 -20.34
C PHE A 192 -0.50 -15.53 -18.83
N SER A 193 -1.29 -16.50 -18.38
CA SER A 193 -1.17 -17.11 -17.05
C SER A 193 -0.66 -18.56 -17.15
N GLY A 194 0.03 -19.02 -16.10
CA GLY A 194 0.55 -20.38 -16.00
C GLY A 194 2.08 -20.48 -15.91
N GLN A 195 2.60 -21.67 -16.21
CA GLN A 195 4.05 -21.93 -16.09
C GLN A 195 4.80 -21.61 -17.37
N ASP A 196 5.90 -20.87 -17.23
CA ASP A 196 6.88 -20.65 -18.29
C ASP A 196 8.29 -21.06 -17.84
N THR A 197 9.16 -21.37 -18.82
CA THR A 197 10.55 -21.75 -18.55
C THR A 197 11.49 -21.15 -19.59
N PHE A 198 12.64 -20.69 -19.10
CA PHE A 198 13.77 -20.27 -19.94
C PHE A 198 15.09 -20.68 -19.28
N THR A 199 16.21 -20.57 -19.98
CA THR A 199 17.53 -20.92 -19.43
C THR A 199 18.47 -19.74 -19.43
N TYR A 200 19.41 -19.73 -18.49
CA TYR A 200 20.59 -18.85 -18.53
C TYR A 200 21.87 -19.68 -18.53
N THR A 201 22.95 -19.09 -19.07
CA THR A 201 24.27 -19.72 -19.15
C THR A 201 25.30 -18.86 -18.43
N LEU A 202 25.97 -19.46 -17.45
CA LEU A 202 27.06 -18.90 -16.66
C LEU A 202 28.38 -19.44 -17.23
N CYS A 203 29.30 -18.55 -17.65
CA CYS A 203 30.62 -18.95 -18.16
C CYS A 203 31.73 -18.12 -17.51
N ASP A 204 32.88 -18.73 -17.27
CA ASP A 204 34.14 -18.03 -16.96
C ASP A 204 34.66 -17.21 -18.17
N ASP A 205 35.66 -16.37 -17.92
CA ASP A 205 36.25 -15.45 -18.91
C ASP A 205 37.58 -15.93 -19.52
N ASP A 206 37.93 -17.20 -19.30
CA ASP A 206 39.12 -17.88 -19.83
C ASP A 206 39.15 -17.91 -21.38
N GLU A 207 40.34 -18.07 -21.98
CA GLU A 207 40.50 -18.24 -23.43
C GLU A 207 39.64 -19.39 -23.99
N THR A 208 39.41 -20.43 -23.20
CA THR A 208 38.46 -21.52 -23.51
C THR A 208 37.42 -21.61 -22.40
N PRO A 209 36.25 -20.96 -22.56
CA PRO A 209 35.32 -20.84 -21.46
C PRO A 209 34.73 -22.17 -21.00
N SER A 210 34.65 -22.37 -19.67
CA SER A 210 33.81 -23.38 -19.05
C SER A 210 32.44 -22.78 -18.73
N CYS A 211 31.38 -23.49 -19.11
CA CYS A 211 30.02 -22.98 -19.00
C CYS A 211 29.07 -23.99 -18.33
N SER A 212 28.12 -23.45 -17.58
CA SER A 212 27.03 -24.19 -16.95
C SER A 212 25.69 -23.53 -17.27
N THR A 213 24.65 -24.34 -17.47
CA THR A 213 23.30 -23.85 -17.83
C THR A 213 22.28 -24.33 -16.80
N ALA A 214 21.41 -23.41 -16.39
CA ALA A 214 20.28 -23.70 -15.51
C ALA A 214 18.96 -23.25 -16.11
N THR A 215 17.86 -23.85 -15.65
CA THR A 215 16.49 -23.48 -16.01
C THR A 215 15.88 -22.60 -14.92
N ILE A 216 15.29 -21.49 -15.35
CA ILE A 216 14.41 -20.66 -14.54
C ILE A 216 12.97 -21.05 -14.87
N THR A 217 12.20 -21.38 -13.83
CA THR A 217 10.75 -21.62 -13.93
C THR A 217 9.99 -20.41 -13.42
N MET A 218 9.20 -19.79 -14.29
CA MET A 218 8.29 -18.70 -13.94
C MET A 218 6.88 -19.27 -13.73
N THR A 219 6.22 -18.85 -12.67
CA THR A 219 4.77 -19.01 -12.49
C THR A 219 4.12 -17.65 -12.66
N VAL A 220 3.31 -17.49 -13.69
CA VAL A 220 2.51 -16.29 -13.92
C VAL A 220 1.12 -16.54 -13.35
N GLU A 221 0.73 -15.78 -12.34
CA GLU A 221 -0.57 -15.88 -11.67
C GLU A 221 -1.61 -15.04 -12.42
N ASP A 222 -2.77 -15.65 -12.64
CA ASP A 222 -4.03 -15.04 -13.12
C ASP A 222 -4.54 -14.02 -12.09
N GLU A 223 -4.96 -12.82 -12.53
CA GLU A 223 -5.49 -11.75 -11.69
C GLU A 223 -6.90 -12.10 -11.15
N GLY A 224 -7.60 -13.05 -11.77
CA GLY A 224 -8.87 -13.63 -11.31
C GLY A 224 -10.01 -13.43 -12.30
N SER A 225 -11.24 -13.69 -11.85
CA SER A 225 -12.42 -13.55 -12.72
C SER A 225 -13.25 -12.31 -12.37
N PRO A 226 -13.85 -11.64 -13.36
CA PRO A 226 -14.70 -10.48 -13.11
C PRO A 226 -16.01 -10.88 -12.41
N VAL A 227 -16.64 -9.91 -11.76
CA VAL A 227 -17.93 -10.10 -11.06
C VAL A 227 -18.92 -9.02 -11.46
N ALA A 228 -19.97 -9.43 -12.17
CA ALA A 228 -21.09 -8.57 -12.50
C ALA A 228 -22.11 -8.54 -11.36
N SER A 229 -22.65 -7.35 -11.08
CA SER A 229 -23.65 -7.08 -10.04
C SER A 229 -24.94 -6.57 -10.66
N ASP A 230 -26.09 -6.99 -10.13
CA ASP A 230 -27.39 -6.58 -10.66
C ASP A 230 -27.58 -5.04 -10.59
N ASP A 231 -28.20 -4.48 -11.63
CA ASP A 231 -28.47 -3.06 -11.79
C ASP A 231 -29.96 -2.74 -11.68
N THR A 232 -30.25 -1.51 -11.30
CA THR A 232 -31.60 -0.91 -11.43
C THR A 232 -31.52 0.41 -12.18
N VAL A 233 -32.41 0.60 -13.14
CA VAL A 233 -32.53 1.81 -13.95
C VAL A 233 -33.98 2.28 -13.94
N VAL A 234 -34.20 3.58 -13.80
CA VAL A 234 -35.53 4.17 -13.87
C VAL A 234 -35.65 5.06 -15.09
N ILE A 235 -36.72 4.86 -15.88
CA ILE A 235 -36.97 5.58 -17.11
C ILE A 235 -38.34 6.24 -17.06
N GLU A 236 -38.42 7.50 -17.47
CA GLU A 236 -39.69 8.22 -17.59
C GLU A 236 -40.57 7.59 -18.68
N ALA A 237 -41.83 7.34 -18.35
CA ALA A 237 -42.83 6.83 -19.29
C ALA A 237 -42.96 7.76 -20.51
N GLY A 238 -42.90 7.16 -21.71
CA GLY A 238 -42.94 7.90 -22.97
C GLY A 238 -41.55 8.25 -23.55
N THR A 239 -40.47 7.94 -22.84
CA THR A 239 -39.10 7.95 -23.39
C THR A 239 -39.03 7.00 -24.57
N SER A 240 -38.53 7.49 -25.72
CA SER A 240 -38.44 6.68 -26.95
C SER A 240 -37.20 5.79 -26.97
N GLU A 241 -36.13 6.23 -26.34
CA GLU A 241 -34.81 5.60 -26.31
C GLU A 241 -34.04 6.18 -25.12
N GLU A 242 -33.35 5.32 -24.38
CA GLU A 242 -32.47 5.68 -23.26
C GLU A 242 -31.09 5.05 -23.48
N VAL A 243 -30.01 5.78 -23.18
CA VAL A 243 -28.64 5.25 -23.26
C VAL A 243 -28.12 5.05 -21.84
N ILE A 244 -28.03 3.78 -21.43
CA ILE A 244 -27.53 3.38 -20.12
C ILE A 244 -26.01 3.33 -20.19
N THR A 245 -25.36 4.13 -19.33
CA THR A 245 -23.90 4.35 -19.34
C THR A 245 -23.18 3.84 -18.09
N LYS A 246 -23.92 3.34 -17.10
CA LYS A 246 -23.42 3.08 -15.74
C LYS A 246 -23.55 1.62 -15.28
N LEU A 247 -23.80 0.68 -16.19
CA LEU A 247 -23.91 -0.75 -15.85
C LEU A 247 -22.63 -1.34 -15.24
N LEU A 248 -21.47 -0.69 -15.41
CA LEU A 248 -20.20 -1.17 -14.88
C LEU A 248 -19.79 -0.47 -13.56
N ASP A 249 -20.58 0.50 -13.06
CA ASP A 249 -20.18 1.30 -11.89
C ASP A 249 -20.16 0.46 -10.58
N ASN A 250 -20.90 -0.66 -10.54
CA ASN A 250 -21.04 -1.60 -9.42
C ASN A 250 -20.33 -2.95 -9.66
N ASP A 251 -19.59 -3.10 -10.77
CA ASP A 251 -18.95 -4.34 -11.18
C ASP A 251 -17.48 -4.42 -10.74
N ASP A 252 -16.98 -5.64 -10.55
CA ASP A 252 -15.55 -5.92 -10.44
C ASP A 252 -15.01 -6.25 -11.83
N LEU A 253 -14.23 -5.32 -12.39
CA LEU A 253 -13.63 -5.39 -13.72
C LEU A 253 -12.21 -5.97 -13.66
N THR A 254 -11.99 -6.98 -12.82
CA THR A 254 -10.74 -7.75 -12.78
C THR A 254 -10.37 -8.22 -14.19
N ASP A 255 -9.08 -8.11 -14.51
CA ASP A 255 -8.49 -8.45 -15.81
C ASP A 255 -9.17 -7.74 -17.00
N ASP A 256 -9.26 -6.40 -16.85
CA ASP A 256 -9.77 -5.44 -17.85
C ASP A 256 -11.13 -5.83 -18.47
N ALA A 257 -12.00 -6.46 -17.68
CA ALA A 257 -13.25 -7.00 -18.17
C ALA A 257 -14.21 -5.93 -18.74
N THR A 258 -14.92 -6.31 -19.81
CA THR A 258 -15.87 -5.43 -20.52
C THR A 258 -17.17 -6.12 -20.86
N ILE A 259 -18.25 -5.36 -21.10
CA ILE A 259 -19.52 -5.92 -21.58
C ILE A 259 -19.32 -6.52 -22.97
N THR A 260 -19.49 -7.83 -23.08
CA THR A 260 -19.35 -8.57 -24.35
C THR A 260 -20.68 -8.89 -24.99
N SER A 261 -21.77 -8.95 -24.22
CA SER A 261 -23.09 -9.25 -24.74
C SER A 261 -24.22 -8.77 -23.84
N VAL A 262 -25.40 -8.63 -24.43
CA VAL A 262 -26.68 -8.37 -23.77
C VAL A 262 -27.71 -9.41 -24.25
N ASP A 263 -28.59 -9.85 -23.36
CA ASP A 263 -29.72 -10.74 -23.68
C ASP A 263 -31.03 -10.05 -23.31
N ASP A 264 -31.79 -9.66 -24.35
CA ASP A 264 -33.09 -8.99 -24.26
C ASP A 264 -34.27 -9.96 -24.44
N SER A 265 -34.05 -11.27 -24.39
CA SER A 265 -35.09 -12.27 -24.65
C SER A 265 -36.26 -12.25 -23.65
N ALA A 266 -36.02 -11.72 -22.44
CA ALA A 266 -37.04 -11.51 -21.42
C ALA A 266 -37.65 -10.10 -21.43
N SER A 267 -37.06 -9.17 -22.20
CA SER A 267 -37.39 -7.75 -22.17
C SER A 267 -38.59 -7.40 -23.07
N ASN A 268 -39.33 -6.36 -22.68
CA ASN A 268 -40.34 -5.66 -23.46
C ASN A 268 -39.73 -4.49 -24.26
N ALA A 269 -38.41 -4.47 -24.45
CA ALA A 269 -37.67 -3.47 -25.19
C ALA A 269 -36.83 -4.10 -26.30
N THR A 270 -36.20 -3.24 -27.10
CA THR A 270 -35.07 -3.61 -27.95
C THR A 270 -33.81 -3.06 -27.31
N ILE A 271 -32.80 -3.91 -27.14
CA ILE A 271 -31.57 -3.56 -26.42
C ILE A 271 -30.37 -3.73 -27.35
N ILE A 272 -29.51 -2.71 -27.39
CA ILE A 272 -28.34 -2.69 -28.26
C ILE A 272 -27.11 -2.35 -27.43
N LEU A 273 -26.14 -3.25 -27.40
CA LEU A 273 -24.79 -2.96 -26.93
C LEU A 273 -24.06 -2.10 -27.99
N ASN A 274 -23.66 -0.89 -27.60
CA ASN A 274 -22.94 0.04 -28.44
C ASN A 274 -21.43 -0.27 -28.45
N ASN A 275 -20.72 0.23 -29.46
CA ASN A 275 -19.28 0.00 -29.61
C ASN A 275 -18.41 0.62 -28.50
N ASP A 276 -18.96 1.57 -27.74
CA ASP A 276 -18.29 2.22 -26.61
C ASP A 276 -18.61 1.54 -25.26
N GLY A 277 -19.30 0.40 -25.28
CA GLY A 277 -19.68 -0.35 -24.08
C GLY A 277 -20.98 0.11 -23.44
N THR A 278 -21.60 1.19 -23.91
CA THR A 278 -22.90 1.65 -23.41
C THR A 278 -24.05 0.79 -23.96
N VAL A 279 -25.21 0.80 -23.30
CA VAL A 279 -26.38 0.02 -23.72
C VAL A 279 -27.54 0.94 -24.07
N THR A 280 -28.02 0.86 -25.31
CA THR A 280 -29.24 1.57 -25.74
C THR A 280 -30.47 0.72 -25.47
N TYR A 281 -31.39 1.23 -24.66
CA TYR A 281 -32.67 0.63 -24.30
C TYR A 281 -33.83 1.36 -25.00
N THR A 282 -34.57 0.64 -25.85
CA THR A 282 -35.74 1.18 -26.59
C THR A 282 -37.01 0.49 -26.12
N PRO A 283 -37.79 1.08 -25.19
CA PRO A 283 -38.98 0.42 -24.65
C PRO A 283 -40.07 0.23 -25.70
N GLN A 284 -40.87 -0.82 -25.55
CA GLN A 284 -42.10 -0.94 -26.31
C GLN A 284 -43.01 0.26 -26.04
N VAL A 285 -43.51 0.88 -27.11
CA VAL A 285 -44.38 2.05 -27.03
C VAL A 285 -45.57 1.80 -26.08
N GLY A 286 -45.66 2.62 -25.04
CA GLY A 286 -46.74 2.58 -24.05
C GLY A 286 -46.58 1.53 -22.96
N PHE A 287 -45.43 0.83 -22.90
CA PHE A 287 -45.10 -0.02 -21.76
C PHE A 287 -44.85 0.82 -20.50
N MET A 288 -45.31 0.31 -19.36
CA MET A 288 -45.09 0.85 -18.03
C MET A 288 -44.93 -0.32 -17.06
N GLY A 289 -44.11 -0.13 -16.03
CA GLY A 289 -43.77 -1.15 -15.04
C GLY A 289 -42.34 -1.65 -15.19
N GLU A 290 -42.06 -2.73 -14.48
CA GLU A 290 -40.76 -3.41 -14.44
C GLU A 290 -40.52 -4.23 -15.72
N ASP A 291 -39.33 -4.08 -16.28
CA ASP A 291 -38.78 -4.84 -17.39
C ASP A 291 -37.37 -5.34 -17.02
N THR A 292 -36.91 -6.43 -17.62
CA THR A 292 -35.58 -6.97 -17.30
C THR A 292 -34.81 -7.45 -18.52
N PHE A 293 -33.50 -7.31 -18.46
CA PHE A 293 -32.54 -7.92 -19.40
C PHE A 293 -31.27 -8.31 -18.65
N THR A 294 -30.37 -9.04 -19.29
CA THR A 294 -29.06 -9.34 -18.71
C THR A 294 -27.93 -8.84 -19.59
N TYR A 295 -26.78 -8.59 -18.97
CA TYR A 295 -25.52 -8.35 -19.66
C TYR A 295 -24.45 -9.29 -19.12
N THR A 296 -23.42 -9.53 -19.94
CA THR A 296 -22.27 -10.36 -19.57
C THR A 296 -21.00 -9.55 -19.74
N ILE A 297 -20.19 -9.51 -18.69
CA ILE A 297 -18.81 -9.03 -18.72
C ILE A 297 -17.86 -10.22 -18.83
N CYS A 298 -16.80 -10.07 -19.61
CA CYS A 298 -15.70 -11.03 -19.67
C CYS A 298 -14.37 -10.28 -19.64
N ASP A 299 -13.36 -10.89 -19.02
CA ASP A 299 -11.96 -10.47 -19.10
C ASP A 299 -11.41 -10.58 -20.53
N ASP A 300 -10.20 -10.06 -20.76
CA ASP A 300 -9.52 -10.09 -22.06
C ASP A 300 -8.61 -11.33 -22.25
N ASP A 301 -8.74 -12.28 -21.34
CA ASP A 301 -7.93 -13.47 -21.27
C ASP A 301 -8.11 -14.41 -22.48
N ALA A 302 -7.07 -15.17 -22.85
CA ALA A 302 -7.13 -16.05 -24.02
C ALA A 302 -8.22 -17.13 -23.91
N GLU A 303 -8.49 -17.58 -22.68
CA GLU A 303 -9.66 -18.39 -22.30
C GLU A 303 -10.56 -17.61 -21.34
N ALA A 304 -11.20 -16.55 -21.85
CA ALA A 304 -11.92 -15.58 -21.03
C ALA A 304 -12.87 -16.16 -19.97
N SER A 305 -12.80 -15.64 -18.75
CA SER A 305 -13.79 -15.82 -17.70
C SER A 305 -14.88 -14.77 -17.82
N CYS A 306 -16.12 -15.15 -17.51
CA CYS A 306 -17.28 -14.27 -17.69
C CYS A 306 -18.23 -14.33 -16.50
N SER A 307 -18.90 -13.20 -16.24
CA SER A 307 -19.95 -13.04 -15.24
C SER A 307 -21.17 -12.34 -15.84
N THR A 308 -22.38 -12.67 -15.35
CA THR A 308 -23.65 -12.16 -15.87
C THR A 308 -24.46 -11.53 -14.75
N ALA A 309 -25.01 -10.34 -15.01
CA ALA A 309 -25.92 -9.64 -14.11
C ALA A 309 -27.25 -9.28 -14.79
N THR A 310 -28.26 -9.04 -13.97
CA THR A 310 -29.60 -8.63 -14.38
C THR A 310 -29.75 -7.12 -14.23
N VAL A 311 -30.27 -6.47 -15.28
CA VAL A 311 -30.69 -5.08 -15.22
C VAL A 311 -32.20 -5.03 -15.09
N THR A 312 -32.68 -4.39 -14.02
CA THR A 312 -34.09 -4.13 -13.77
C THR A 312 -34.44 -2.71 -14.20
N VAL A 313 -35.29 -2.57 -15.21
CA VAL A 313 -35.70 -1.27 -15.76
C VAL A 313 -37.13 -0.95 -15.32
N ASN A 314 -37.30 0.09 -14.52
CA ASN A 314 -38.61 0.56 -14.06
C ASN A 314 -39.09 1.72 -14.93
N ILE A 315 -40.12 1.49 -15.75
CA ILE A 315 -40.74 2.54 -16.57
C ILE A 315 -41.95 3.13 -15.85
N VAL A 316 -41.82 4.36 -15.38
CA VAL A 316 -42.78 4.99 -14.47
C VAL A 316 -43.18 6.40 -14.90
N GLU A 317 -44.34 6.87 -14.46
CA GLU A 317 -44.76 8.24 -14.71
C GLU A 317 -43.98 9.20 -13.80
N ALA A 318 -43.26 10.14 -14.41
CA ALA A 318 -42.49 11.13 -13.67
C ALA A 318 -43.40 12.20 -13.05
N VAL A 319 -43.04 12.65 -11.85
CA VAL A 319 -43.61 13.84 -11.22
C VAL A 319 -42.74 15.03 -11.59
N LYS A 320 -43.34 16.03 -12.24
CA LYS A 320 -42.62 17.28 -12.58
C LYS A 320 -42.88 18.33 -11.52
N PHE A 321 -41.80 18.82 -10.92
CA PHE A 321 -41.81 19.91 -9.96
C PHE A 321 -41.20 21.18 -10.55
N ASN A 322 -41.72 22.34 -10.14
CA ASN A 322 -41.10 23.64 -10.39
C ASN A 322 -40.01 23.90 -9.35
N VAL A 323 -38.93 23.12 -9.41
CA VAL A 323 -37.79 23.24 -8.47
C VAL A 323 -37.25 24.68 -8.48
N PRO A 324 -37.08 25.33 -7.31
CA PRO A 324 -36.52 26.68 -7.19
C PRO A 324 -35.15 26.82 -7.85
N ASP A 325 -34.86 28.00 -8.41
CA ASP A 325 -33.62 28.23 -9.19
C ASP A 325 -32.33 27.90 -8.41
N ASN A 326 -32.31 28.12 -7.09
CA ASN A 326 -31.17 27.80 -6.23
C ASN A 326 -30.98 26.29 -6.01
N LEU A 327 -32.02 25.47 -6.23
CA LEU A 327 -31.99 24.02 -6.02
C LEU A 327 -31.98 23.21 -7.32
N LYS A 328 -32.15 23.86 -8.48
CA LYS A 328 -32.17 23.17 -9.79
C LYS A 328 -30.90 22.41 -10.10
N ALA A 329 -29.74 22.94 -9.69
CA ALA A 329 -28.46 22.28 -9.90
C ALA A 329 -28.30 21.08 -8.97
N TYR A 330 -28.76 21.19 -7.72
CA TYR A 330 -28.71 20.11 -6.75
C TYR A 330 -29.58 18.92 -7.19
N TYR A 331 -30.84 19.17 -7.53
CA TYR A 331 -31.80 18.13 -7.95
C TYR A 331 -31.76 17.80 -9.46
N SER A 332 -30.70 18.14 -10.20
CA SER A 332 -30.68 17.92 -11.67
C SER A 332 -30.76 16.44 -12.05
N ASP A 333 -30.20 15.59 -11.19
CA ASP A 333 -30.08 14.15 -11.40
C ASP A 333 -31.07 13.36 -10.51
N ALA A 334 -31.92 14.05 -9.75
CA ALA A 334 -32.93 13.41 -8.91
C ALA A 334 -34.13 12.96 -9.75
N ASN A 335 -34.57 11.74 -9.52
CA ASN A 335 -35.71 11.17 -10.21
C ASN A 335 -36.96 11.20 -9.33
N PHE A 336 -38.00 11.91 -9.80
CA PHE A 336 -39.27 12.00 -9.09
C PHE A 336 -40.34 11.21 -9.83
N THR A 337 -40.99 10.29 -9.13
CA THR A 337 -42.00 9.38 -9.69
C THR A 337 -43.24 9.32 -8.79
N ILE A 338 -44.38 8.92 -9.35
CA ILE A 338 -45.62 8.66 -8.59
C ILE A 338 -45.58 7.32 -7.85
N ASP A 339 -44.64 6.44 -8.19
CA ASP A 339 -44.47 5.16 -7.52
C ASP A 339 -43.78 5.40 -6.15
N PRO A 340 -44.44 5.11 -5.02
CA PRO A 340 -43.94 5.45 -3.70
C PRO A 340 -42.66 4.69 -3.34
N ASP A 341 -42.58 3.41 -3.70
CA ASP A 341 -41.45 2.54 -3.35
C ASP A 341 -40.23 2.94 -4.18
N LEU A 342 -40.43 3.26 -5.45
CA LEU A 342 -39.35 3.72 -6.32
C LEU A 342 -38.90 5.14 -5.99
N LEU A 343 -39.83 6.04 -5.64
CA LEU A 343 -39.46 7.38 -5.18
C LEU A 343 -38.64 7.30 -3.89
N TYR A 344 -38.97 6.39 -2.98
CA TYR A 344 -38.18 6.15 -1.78
C TYR A 344 -36.75 5.74 -2.14
N SER A 345 -36.57 4.73 -2.98
CA SER A 345 -35.23 4.23 -3.33
C SER A 345 -34.40 5.27 -4.08
N GLU A 346 -34.97 5.90 -5.11
CA GLU A 346 -34.27 6.92 -5.91
C GLU A 346 -33.86 8.13 -5.06
N LEU A 347 -34.74 8.60 -4.17
CA LEU A 347 -34.44 9.75 -3.32
C LEU A 347 -33.47 9.39 -2.19
N SER A 348 -33.53 8.15 -1.67
CA SER A 348 -32.54 7.61 -0.72
C SER A 348 -31.16 7.56 -1.36
N ASP A 349 -31.04 6.94 -2.53
CA ASP A 349 -29.76 6.77 -3.23
C ASP A 349 -29.19 8.13 -3.65
N PHE A 350 -30.02 9.02 -4.19
CA PHE A 350 -29.65 10.39 -4.48
C PHE A 350 -29.15 11.13 -3.24
N THR A 351 -29.88 11.08 -2.12
CA THR A 351 -29.49 11.77 -0.87
C THR A 351 -28.16 11.25 -0.34
N ASN A 352 -27.95 9.93 -0.38
CA ASN A 352 -26.72 9.30 0.04
C ASN A 352 -25.53 9.60 -0.90
N ALA A 353 -25.76 9.65 -2.21
CA ALA A 353 -24.75 10.01 -3.20
C ALA A 353 -24.32 11.48 -3.08
N GLN A 354 -25.25 12.39 -2.75
CA GLN A 354 -24.94 13.79 -2.48
C GLN A 354 -24.16 13.98 -1.18
N HIS A 355 -24.18 13.00 -0.26
CA HIS A 355 -23.43 13.04 1.00
C HIS A 355 -21.92 12.78 0.82
N THR A 356 -21.28 13.67 0.07
CA THR A 356 -19.89 13.58 -0.39
C THR A 356 -18.86 13.87 0.69
N ASN A 357 -19.24 14.58 1.77
CA ASN A 357 -18.34 14.90 2.88
C ASN A 357 -18.92 14.46 4.23
N ARG A 358 -18.50 13.26 4.66
CA ARG A 358 -18.83 12.69 5.97
C ARG A 358 -17.84 13.20 7.01
N LEU A 359 -18.30 14.11 7.86
CA LEU A 359 -17.48 14.80 8.85
C LEU A 359 -17.16 13.88 10.03
N THR A 360 -15.97 14.01 10.62
CA THR A 360 -15.72 13.36 11.91
C THR A 360 -16.51 14.04 13.02
N TYR A 361 -16.52 13.43 14.21
CA TYR A 361 -17.15 14.02 15.40
C TYR A 361 -16.66 15.44 15.69
N THR A 362 -15.39 15.75 15.45
CA THR A 362 -14.81 17.06 15.73
C THR A 362 -15.11 18.03 14.59
N ASP A 363 -14.89 17.63 13.33
CA ASP A 363 -15.00 18.52 12.17
C ASP A 363 -16.40 19.12 12.01
N ARG A 364 -17.44 18.40 12.42
CA ARG A 364 -18.82 18.91 12.36
C ARG A 364 -19.06 20.16 13.20
N HIS A 365 -18.26 20.39 14.25
CA HIS A 365 -18.42 21.58 15.09
C HIS A 365 -18.19 22.85 14.28
N ASP A 366 -17.32 22.81 13.28
CA ASP A 366 -17.05 23.97 12.43
C ASP A 366 -18.29 24.46 11.66
N TYR A 367 -19.31 23.61 11.51
CA TYR A 367 -20.52 23.91 10.73
C TYR A 367 -21.80 23.97 11.58
N LEU A 368 -21.81 23.32 12.76
CA LEU A 368 -22.99 23.29 13.62
C LEU A 368 -23.44 24.69 14.06
N TYR A 369 -22.50 25.61 14.31
CA TYR A 369 -22.83 26.99 14.70
C TYR A 369 -23.60 27.71 13.60
N ASP A 370 -23.11 27.62 12.37
CA ASP A 370 -23.74 28.27 11.22
C ASP A 370 -25.12 27.64 10.94
N ALA A 371 -25.22 26.32 11.11
CA ALA A 371 -26.45 25.56 10.90
C ALA A 371 -27.55 25.97 11.90
N ASP A 372 -27.15 26.21 13.15
CA ASP A 372 -28.06 26.57 14.24
C ASP A 372 -28.11 28.08 14.52
N ALA A 373 -27.45 28.93 13.71
CA ALA A 373 -27.40 30.37 13.91
C ALA A 373 -28.81 31.01 13.90
N ALA A 374 -29.04 31.98 14.77
CA ALA A 374 -30.29 32.73 14.79
C ALA A 374 -30.42 33.58 13.53
N LEU A 375 -31.61 33.56 12.92
CA LEU A 375 -31.90 34.24 11.65
C LEU A 375 -31.62 35.75 11.67
N ASP A 376 -31.65 36.37 12.84
CA ASP A 376 -31.46 37.81 13.04
C ASP A 376 -30.11 38.19 13.69
N ASP A 377 -29.34 37.22 14.19
CA ASP A 377 -28.04 37.44 14.82
C ASP A 377 -27.14 36.19 14.74
N GLU A 378 -26.16 36.21 13.84
CA GLU A 378 -25.21 35.10 13.61
C GLU A 378 -24.26 34.85 14.82
N SER A 379 -24.21 35.76 15.80
CA SER A 379 -23.48 35.51 17.07
C SER A 379 -24.30 34.74 18.10
N MET A 380 -25.55 34.39 17.75
CA MET A 380 -26.44 33.62 18.58
C MET A 380 -26.85 32.34 17.86
N VAL A 381 -27.10 31.28 18.62
CA VAL A 381 -27.59 29.98 18.14
C VAL A 381 -28.98 29.69 18.73
N VAL A 382 -29.82 29.00 17.96
CA VAL A 382 -31.16 28.54 18.34
C VAL A 382 -31.09 27.09 18.81
N LEU A 383 -31.56 26.84 20.03
CA LEU A 383 -31.68 25.49 20.56
C LEU A 383 -32.93 24.81 20.00
N ILE A 384 -32.70 23.89 19.06
CA ILE A 384 -33.74 23.07 18.42
C ILE A 384 -34.67 22.43 19.45
N TYR A 385 -35.97 22.40 19.16
CA TYR A 385 -37.09 21.95 20.01
C TYR A 385 -37.47 22.84 21.20
N SER A 386 -36.59 23.75 21.62
CA SER A 386 -36.90 24.70 22.70
C SER A 386 -37.06 26.15 22.22
N GLY A 387 -36.48 26.48 21.06
CA GLY A 387 -36.43 27.85 20.52
C GLY A 387 -35.62 28.84 21.35
N GLU A 388 -34.87 28.36 22.35
CA GLU A 388 -34.04 29.22 23.18
C GLU A 388 -32.84 29.75 22.39
N ILE A 389 -32.59 31.06 22.47
CA ILE A 389 -31.48 31.73 21.77
C ILE A 389 -30.31 31.96 22.74
N ARG A 390 -29.10 31.56 22.36
CA ARG A 390 -27.88 31.59 23.20
C ARG A 390 -26.66 32.14 22.45
N PRO A 391 -25.68 32.78 23.10
CA PRO A 391 -24.43 33.17 22.46
C PRO A 391 -23.67 31.96 21.89
N ASP A 392 -23.03 32.13 20.73
CA ASP A 392 -22.24 31.09 20.05
C ASP A 392 -20.94 30.73 20.81
N ASP A 393 -20.37 31.69 21.56
CA ASP A 393 -19.13 31.51 22.33
C ASP A 393 -19.30 30.58 23.55
N GLU A 394 -20.51 30.46 24.11
CA GLU A 394 -20.87 29.43 25.11
C GLU A 394 -20.69 28.00 24.55
N PHE A 395 -20.64 27.87 23.22
CA PHE A 395 -20.65 26.62 22.49
C PHE A 395 -19.26 26.33 21.87
N GLN A 396 -18.49 27.37 21.49
CA GLN A 396 -17.12 27.28 20.95
C GLN A 396 -16.01 27.08 21.99
N LEU A 397 -16.18 27.59 23.22
CA LEU A 397 -15.04 27.75 24.12
C LEU A 397 -14.67 26.53 24.96
N GLY A 398 -15.58 25.57 25.17
CA GLY A 398 -15.34 24.43 26.09
C GLY A 398 -14.88 24.82 27.51
N ASP A 399 -14.91 26.11 27.84
CA ASP A 399 -14.36 26.73 29.05
C ASP A 399 -15.49 27.49 29.76
N LEU A 400 -16.65 26.86 29.84
CA LEU A 400 -17.51 27.06 30.99
C LEU A 400 -16.75 26.47 32.19
N ASP A 401 -16.62 27.23 33.28
CA ASP A 401 -15.98 26.77 34.53
C ASP A 401 -16.59 25.40 34.96
N GLY A 402 -15.97 24.30 34.53
CA GLY A 402 -16.36 22.91 34.79
C GLY A 402 -16.98 22.17 33.59
N ASP A 403 -16.16 21.62 32.68
CA ASP A 403 -16.43 20.50 31.74
C ASP A 403 -17.83 20.44 31.04
N GLU A 404 -18.57 21.54 30.90
CA GLU A 404 -19.91 21.57 30.30
C GLU A 404 -19.83 22.11 28.87
N SER A 405 -20.03 21.24 27.87
CA SER A 405 -20.30 21.64 26.49
C SER A 405 -21.79 21.45 26.22
N PHE A 406 -22.64 22.47 26.33
CA PHE A 406 -24.07 22.30 26.06
C PHE A 406 -24.29 21.85 24.63
N ASN A 407 -25.08 20.79 24.44
CA ASN A 407 -25.43 20.38 23.11
C ASN A 407 -26.81 19.74 23.05
N THR A 408 -27.43 19.95 21.89
CA THR A 408 -28.83 19.79 21.53
C THR A 408 -29.22 18.33 21.32
N GLU A 409 -30.53 18.13 21.40
CA GLU A 409 -31.24 16.89 21.68
C GLU A 409 -31.15 15.85 20.57
N HIS A 410 -31.42 14.59 20.93
CA HIS A 410 -31.38 13.47 19.98
C HIS A 410 -32.71 13.27 19.30
N ILE A 411 -32.63 12.95 18.01
CA ILE A 411 -33.74 12.28 17.32
C ILE A 411 -33.79 10.80 17.70
N TYR A 412 -32.63 10.18 18.02
CA TYR A 412 -32.51 8.75 18.28
C TYR A 412 -32.10 8.39 19.74
N PRO A 413 -32.84 7.47 20.42
CA PRO A 413 -32.53 6.99 21.77
C PRO A 413 -31.20 6.24 21.91
N GLN A 414 -30.61 5.79 20.81
CA GLN A 414 -29.37 5.02 20.80
C GLN A 414 -28.49 5.48 19.63
N SER A 415 -27.34 6.10 19.95
CA SER A 415 -26.31 6.35 18.94
C SER A 415 -25.83 4.98 18.44
N ARG A 416 -26.23 4.55 17.24
CA ARG A 416 -25.71 3.31 16.62
C ARG A 416 -24.33 3.54 15.99
N LEU A 417 -23.37 4.03 16.76
CA LEU A 417 -21.98 4.17 16.29
C LEU A 417 -21.06 3.36 17.19
N ASN A 418 -20.42 2.35 16.61
CA ASN A 418 -19.27 1.69 17.20
C ASN A 418 -18.11 2.71 17.28
N THR A 419 -17.23 2.54 18.27
CA THR A 419 -16.23 3.56 18.65
C THR A 419 -15.03 3.65 17.70
N GLU A 420 -15.00 2.91 16.61
CA GLU A 420 -13.81 2.81 15.75
C GLU A 420 -13.90 3.67 14.48
N GLU A 421 -15.10 4.07 14.01
CA GLU A 421 -15.28 4.87 12.78
C GLU A 421 -16.55 5.76 12.81
N SER A 422 -16.73 6.60 13.83
CA SER A 422 -17.93 7.45 13.92
C SER A 422 -17.89 8.62 12.91
N VAL A 423 -18.51 8.43 11.75
CA VAL A 423 -18.85 9.50 10.79
C VAL A 423 -20.15 10.20 11.20
N SER A 424 -20.26 11.51 10.94
CA SER A 424 -21.39 12.34 11.33
C SER A 424 -22.17 12.86 10.12
N ASP A 425 -23.48 12.88 10.27
CA ASP A 425 -24.43 13.61 9.43
C ASP A 425 -25.04 14.73 10.28
N LEU A 426 -24.91 15.97 9.83
CA LEU A 426 -25.40 17.16 10.52
C LEU A 426 -26.93 17.19 10.56
N HIS A 427 -27.62 16.50 9.62
CA HIS A 427 -29.07 16.31 9.70
C HIS A 427 -29.47 15.43 10.89
N LEU A 428 -28.60 14.47 11.27
CA LEU A 428 -28.81 13.56 12.41
C LEU A 428 -28.43 14.17 13.77
N LEU A 429 -27.94 15.43 13.80
CA LEU A 429 -27.57 16.26 14.95
C LEU A 429 -26.95 15.55 16.15
N ARG A 430 -25.67 15.82 16.45
CA ARG A 430 -25.13 15.84 17.84
C ARG A 430 -23.90 16.75 17.95
N VAL A 431 -23.57 17.13 19.19
CA VAL A 431 -22.37 16.80 20.03
C VAL A 431 -22.90 16.52 21.46
N ALA A 432 -22.17 15.94 22.41
CA ALA A 432 -22.48 15.95 23.85
C ALA A 432 -21.41 15.28 24.71
N ASP A 433 -21.13 15.79 25.91
CA ASP A 433 -20.38 15.11 27.00
C ASP A 433 -20.73 15.72 28.39
N VAL A 434 -20.61 15.10 29.58
CA VAL A 434 -20.79 13.71 30.08
C VAL A 434 -21.89 13.66 31.18
N ASN A 435 -22.37 14.80 31.68
CA ASN A 435 -23.69 14.87 32.35
C ASN A 435 -24.83 14.76 31.32
N ILE A 436 -24.56 15.24 30.10
CA ILE A 436 -25.50 15.52 29.00
C ILE A 436 -26.20 14.28 28.46
N ASN A 437 -25.62 13.11 28.69
CA ASN A 437 -26.14 11.83 28.24
C ASN A 437 -26.75 11.01 29.38
N SER A 438 -26.33 11.26 30.63
CA SER A 438 -26.51 10.31 31.73
C SER A 438 -27.91 10.32 32.37
N GLU A 439 -28.77 11.28 32.00
CA GLU A 439 -30.19 11.39 32.38
C GLU A 439 -31.18 11.06 31.25
N ARG A 440 -30.72 10.77 30.02
CA ARG A 440 -31.39 11.16 28.77
C ARG A 440 -32.84 10.70 28.48
N LEU A 441 -33.53 9.94 29.35
CA LEU A 441 -35.01 9.74 29.35
C LEU A 441 -35.66 9.96 27.96
N ASN A 442 -35.16 9.27 26.92
CA ASN A 442 -35.53 9.60 25.56
C ASN A 442 -36.93 9.05 25.36
N TYR A 443 -37.88 9.96 25.31
CA TYR A 443 -39.28 9.61 25.25
C TYR A 443 -39.74 9.62 23.80
N PRO A 444 -40.52 8.61 23.36
CA PRO A 444 -41.13 8.67 22.04
C PRO A 444 -41.96 9.94 21.90
N PHE A 445 -41.91 10.51 20.71
CA PHE A 445 -42.72 11.66 20.35
C PHE A 445 -44.21 11.32 20.41
N THR A 446 -45.00 12.26 20.91
CA THR A 446 -46.44 12.12 21.00
C THR A 446 -47.15 13.42 20.71
N GLU A 447 -48.44 13.30 20.40
CA GLU A 447 -49.32 14.42 20.10
C GLU A 447 -49.42 15.43 21.25
N GLY A 448 -49.48 16.72 20.92
CA GLY A 448 -49.57 17.80 21.90
C GLY A 448 -50.05 19.12 21.31
N SER A 449 -49.84 20.20 22.06
CA SER A 449 -50.11 21.59 21.64
C SER A 449 -49.43 22.57 22.59
N GLY A 450 -49.11 23.77 22.09
CA GLY A 450 -48.39 24.83 22.79
C GLY A 450 -46.88 24.59 22.80
N GLU A 451 -46.22 25.03 23.87
CA GLU A 451 -44.78 24.84 24.09
C GLU A 451 -44.39 23.37 24.28
N TYR A 452 -43.11 23.07 24.08
CA TYR A 452 -42.51 21.76 24.31
C TYR A 452 -42.75 21.27 25.75
N LYS A 453 -43.06 19.98 25.92
CA LYS A 453 -43.36 19.40 27.23
C LYS A 453 -43.34 17.87 27.25
N LEU A 454 -43.12 17.33 28.45
CA LEU A 454 -43.40 15.93 28.75
C LEU A 454 -44.92 15.68 28.85
N VAL A 455 -45.39 14.68 28.13
CA VAL A 455 -46.78 14.21 28.09
C VAL A 455 -46.83 12.83 28.72
N GLY A 456 -47.76 12.59 29.64
CA GLY A 456 -47.94 11.28 30.27
C GLY A 456 -46.83 10.84 31.24
N GLY A 457 -45.68 11.53 31.25
CA GLY A 457 -44.50 11.16 32.05
C GLY A 457 -43.53 10.23 31.30
N ASP A 458 -43.88 9.84 30.07
CA ASP A 458 -43.17 8.85 29.26
C ASP A 458 -43.17 9.15 27.75
N SER A 459 -43.65 10.32 27.32
CA SER A 459 -43.69 10.73 25.91
C SER A 459 -43.39 12.23 25.77
N TRP A 460 -42.71 12.64 24.72
CA TRP A 460 -42.31 14.04 24.51
C TRP A 460 -43.12 14.71 23.41
N TYR A 461 -43.47 15.98 23.62
CA TYR A 461 -44.04 16.83 22.58
C TYR A 461 -43.09 18.00 22.34
N PRO A 462 -42.59 18.21 21.10
CA PRO A 462 -41.55 19.21 20.79
C PRO A 462 -42.07 20.64 20.71
N GLY A 463 -43.39 20.86 20.84
CA GLY A 463 -43.99 22.18 20.68
C GLY A 463 -44.61 22.40 19.31
N ASP A 464 -45.48 23.40 19.20
CA ASP A 464 -46.18 23.71 17.94
C ASP A 464 -45.25 24.27 16.86
N GLU A 465 -44.14 24.90 17.25
CA GLU A 465 -43.13 25.50 16.37
C GLU A 465 -42.13 24.50 15.78
N TRP A 466 -41.97 23.32 16.40
CA TRP A 466 -40.87 22.40 16.08
C TRP A 466 -41.33 21.02 15.62
N LYS A 467 -42.63 20.77 15.63
CA LYS A 467 -43.18 19.44 15.36
C LYS A 467 -42.96 19.02 13.90
N GLY A 468 -43.01 19.97 12.97
CA GLY A 468 -42.71 19.76 11.55
C GLY A 468 -41.24 19.43 11.34
N ASP A 469 -40.35 20.17 11.99
CA ASP A 469 -38.90 19.97 11.96
C ASP A 469 -38.55 18.55 12.42
N VAL A 470 -39.06 18.15 13.59
CA VAL A 470 -38.92 16.78 14.11
C VAL A 470 -39.37 15.76 13.07
N ALA A 471 -40.57 15.93 12.52
CA ALA A 471 -41.13 14.99 11.57
C ALA A 471 -40.25 14.84 10.32
N ARG A 472 -39.79 15.96 9.76
CA ARG A 472 -38.94 15.98 8.55
C ARG A 472 -37.55 15.40 8.81
N MET A 473 -36.96 15.64 9.98
CA MET A 473 -35.70 14.98 10.30
C MET A 473 -35.89 13.48 10.56
N VAL A 474 -36.93 13.03 11.26
CA VAL A 474 -37.21 11.60 11.46
C VAL A 474 -37.43 10.90 10.10
N MET A 475 -38.20 11.51 9.20
CA MET A 475 -38.41 10.99 7.84
C MET A 475 -37.11 10.94 7.03
N TYR A 476 -36.21 11.92 7.21
CA TYR A 476 -34.89 11.90 6.60
C TYR A 476 -34.02 10.76 7.14
N VAL A 477 -34.08 10.47 8.44
CA VAL A 477 -33.36 9.34 9.03
C VAL A 477 -33.87 8.03 8.43
N ASN A 478 -35.19 7.87 8.30
CA ASN A 478 -35.77 6.72 7.62
C ASN A 478 -35.28 6.64 6.17
N LEU A 479 -35.39 7.72 5.40
CA LEU A 479 -34.97 7.76 4.00
C LEU A 479 -33.49 7.42 3.82
N SER A 480 -32.60 8.00 4.62
CA SER A 480 -31.15 7.91 4.40
C SER A 480 -30.53 6.67 5.05
N TYR A 481 -31.12 6.15 6.13
CA TYR A 481 -30.54 5.09 6.97
C TYR A 481 -31.47 3.87 7.18
N GLY A 482 -32.72 3.92 6.73
CA GLY A 482 -33.69 2.82 6.83
C GLY A 482 -34.28 2.59 8.22
N ASP A 483 -34.13 3.55 9.14
CA ASP A 483 -34.58 3.41 10.53
C ASP A 483 -36.11 3.46 10.67
N ASP A 484 -36.68 2.59 11.52
CA ASP A 484 -38.13 2.53 11.76
C ASP A 484 -38.63 3.74 12.58
N PHE A 485 -39.83 4.22 12.27
CA PHE A 485 -40.53 5.26 13.01
C PHE A 485 -40.94 4.84 14.42
N ASP A 486 -41.21 3.54 14.63
CA ASP A 486 -41.78 3.00 15.87
C ASP A 486 -40.81 3.08 17.08
N GLU A 487 -39.52 3.32 16.84
CA GLU A 487 -38.54 3.54 17.91
C GLU A 487 -38.67 4.94 18.56
N VAL A 488 -39.21 5.91 17.83
CA VAL A 488 -39.24 7.33 18.20
C VAL A 488 -40.64 7.93 18.19
N GLY A 489 -41.65 7.24 17.67
CA GLY A 489 -43.02 7.73 17.55
C GLY A 489 -43.84 6.77 16.70
N ASN A 490 -44.48 7.28 15.66
CA ASN A 490 -45.09 6.47 14.60
C ASN A 490 -45.29 7.31 13.33
N LEU A 491 -45.39 6.66 12.19
CA LEU A 491 -45.52 7.33 10.89
C LEU A 491 -46.73 8.26 10.78
N GLU A 492 -47.90 7.89 11.33
CA GLU A 492 -49.12 8.70 11.26
C GLU A 492 -48.94 10.06 11.96
N LEU A 493 -48.26 10.06 13.12
CA LEU A 493 -47.93 11.27 13.86
C LEU A 493 -47.01 12.20 13.04
N PHE A 494 -45.93 11.65 12.47
CA PHE A 494 -44.97 12.46 11.72
C PHE A 494 -45.56 12.99 10.41
N LEU A 495 -46.38 12.22 9.70
CA LEU A 495 -47.11 12.72 8.52
C LEU A 495 -48.07 13.85 8.89
N LYS A 496 -48.77 13.73 10.01
CA LYS A 496 -49.63 14.79 10.51
C LYS A 496 -48.84 16.07 10.81
N TRP A 497 -47.72 15.96 11.53
CA TRP A 497 -46.89 17.11 11.88
C TRP A 497 -46.25 17.77 10.67
N ASN A 498 -45.70 16.99 9.74
CA ASN A 498 -45.12 17.49 8.49
C ASN A 498 -46.13 18.32 7.66
N ARG A 499 -47.42 17.98 7.74
CA ARG A 499 -48.50 18.74 7.08
C ARG A 499 -48.94 19.97 7.87
N GLU A 500 -49.03 19.87 9.20
CA GLU A 500 -49.60 20.93 10.04
C GLU A 500 -48.63 22.08 10.30
N ASP A 501 -47.33 21.83 10.15
CA ASP A 501 -46.27 22.77 10.46
C ASP A 501 -45.41 23.07 9.23
N PRO A 502 -45.63 24.25 8.58
CA PRO A 502 -44.88 24.67 7.40
C PRO A 502 -43.38 24.74 7.63
N VAL A 503 -42.60 24.64 6.55
CA VAL A 503 -41.13 24.75 6.64
C VAL A 503 -40.74 26.16 7.06
N SER A 504 -39.98 26.27 8.14
CA SER A 504 -39.51 27.53 8.67
C SER A 504 -38.30 28.08 7.89
N ALA A 505 -38.02 29.37 8.04
CA ALA A 505 -36.80 29.96 7.47
C ALA A 505 -35.52 29.40 8.13
N PHE A 506 -35.62 28.97 9.39
CA PHE A 506 -34.52 28.37 10.14
C PHE A 506 -34.15 26.99 9.56
N GLU A 507 -35.14 26.15 9.24
CA GLU A 507 -34.90 24.85 8.60
C GLU A 507 -34.22 25.00 7.24
N LEU A 508 -34.62 25.99 6.45
CA LEU A 508 -33.98 26.28 5.16
C LEU A 508 -32.52 26.68 5.33
N GLN A 509 -32.22 27.61 6.24
CA GLN A 509 -30.84 28.00 6.55
C GLN A 509 -30.02 26.78 6.94
N ARG A 510 -30.55 25.95 7.84
CA ARG A 510 -29.88 24.74 8.29
C ARG A 510 -29.61 23.77 7.14
N ASN A 511 -30.59 23.55 6.27
CA ASN A 511 -30.44 22.70 5.09
C ASN A 511 -29.36 23.24 4.13
N ASP A 512 -29.31 24.57 3.92
CA ASP A 512 -28.31 25.24 3.09
C ASP A 512 -26.89 25.13 3.67
N VAL A 513 -26.73 25.29 4.99
CA VAL A 513 -25.43 25.13 5.66
C VAL A 513 -24.96 23.68 5.59
N ILE A 514 -25.87 22.71 5.78
CA ILE A 514 -25.51 21.29 5.72
C ILE A 514 -25.13 20.89 4.29
N GLU A 515 -25.83 21.38 3.26
CA GLU A 515 -25.42 21.18 1.86
C GLU A 515 -23.99 21.70 1.64
N ALA A 516 -23.70 22.92 2.10
CA ALA A 516 -22.38 23.51 1.93
C ALA A 516 -21.29 22.72 2.67
N ALA A 517 -21.62 22.12 3.82
CA ALA A 517 -20.70 21.36 4.64
C ALA A 517 -20.49 19.92 4.15
N GLN A 518 -21.55 19.25 3.72
CA GLN A 518 -21.60 17.79 3.55
C GLN A 518 -22.02 17.33 2.16
N GLY A 519 -22.53 18.26 1.35
CA GLY A 519 -23.05 18.03 0.02
C GLY A 519 -24.49 17.53 -0.02
N ASN A 520 -25.08 17.05 1.08
CA ASN A 520 -26.45 16.54 1.13
C ASN A 520 -27.44 17.54 1.73
N ARG A 521 -28.71 17.37 1.39
CA ARG A 521 -29.88 18.11 1.89
C ARG A 521 -30.96 17.15 2.37
N ASN A 522 -31.75 17.56 3.35
CA ASN A 522 -33.00 16.89 3.69
C ASN A 522 -34.09 17.28 2.67
N PRO A 523 -34.53 16.36 1.80
CA PRO A 523 -35.49 16.68 0.74
C PRO A 523 -36.88 17.03 1.30
N PHE A 524 -37.21 16.58 2.51
CA PHE A 524 -38.49 16.90 3.14
C PHE A 524 -38.54 18.33 3.67
N ILE A 525 -37.38 18.96 3.95
CA ILE A 525 -37.30 20.41 4.23
C ILE A 525 -37.49 21.20 2.94
N ASP A 526 -36.87 20.78 1.84
CA ASP A 526 -37.01 21.51 0.58
C ASP A 526 -38.42 21.38 -0.01
N ASN A 527 -39.04 20.21 0.11
CA ASN A 527 -40.43 19.98 -0.26
C ASN A 527 -41.13 18.92 0.62
N PRO A 528 -41.93 19.33 1.63
CA PRO A 528 -42.67 18.42 2.51
C PRO A 528 -43.59 17.43 1.79
N PHE A 529 -44.08 17.79 0.60
CA PHE A 529 -44.94 16.93 -0.20
C PHE A 529 -44.27 15.63 -0.67
N LEU A 530 -42.93 15.58 -0.74
CA LEU A 530 -42.21 14.35 -1.06
C LEU A 530 -42.49 13.24 -0.03
N ALA A 531 -42.65 13.59 1.25
CA ALA A 531 -43.05 12.63 2.28
C ALA A 531 -44.47 12.09 2.04
N THR A 532 -45.39 12.91 1.54
CA THR A 532 -46.73 12.45 1.14
C THR A 532 -46.66 11.46 -0.01
N LEU A 533 -45.79 11.70 -1.00
CA LEU A 533 -45.65 10.80 -2.15
C LEU A 533 -45.08 9.44 -1.73
N ILE A 534 -44.11 9.43 -0.83
CA ILE A 534 -43.44 8.20 -0.36
C ILE A 534 -44.34 7.43 0.62
N TYR A 535 -44.79 8.09 1.69
CA TYR A 535 -45.42 7.41 2.83
C TYR A 535 -46.95 7.51 2.84
N GLY A 536 -47.54 8.27 1.90
CA GLY A 536 -48.99 8.50 1.81
C GLY A 536 -49.53 9.54 2.79
N GLY A 537 -50.81 9.42 3.14
CA GLY A 537 -51.52 10.36 4.02
C GLY A 537 -52.15 11.55 3.29
N ASP A 538 -52.67 12.52 4.05
CA ASP A 538 -53.14 13.77 3.44
C ASP A 538 -51.95 14.62 3.00
N ALA A 539 -52.10 15.35 1.89
CA ALA A 539 -51.03 16.16 1.33
C ALA A 539 -50.50 17.24 2.30
N ALA A 540 -49.18 17.25 2.47
CA ALA A 540 -48.44 18.37 3.02
C ALA A 540 -48.32 19.51 1.99
N GLU A 541 -47.74 20.64 2.40
CA GLU A 541 -47.44 21.75 1.50
C GLU A 541 -46.48 21.28 0.39
N ASN A 542 -46.86 21.52 -0.88
CA ASN A 542 -45.96 21.36 -2.00
C ASN A 542 -45.31 22.72 -2.32
N ARG A 543 -44.03 22.85 -1.97
CA ARG A 543 -43.29 24.11 -2.14
C ARG A 543 -42.79 24.32 -3.58
N TRP A 544 -42.92 23.31 -4.43
CA TRP A 544 -42.45 23.30 -5.82
C TRP A 544 -43.61 23.12 -6.83
N GLU A 545 -44.81 23.60 -6.50
CA GLU A 545 -45.99 23.58 -7.39
C GLU A 545 -45.82 24.32 -8.72
#